data_AF-A0A2N3HXA9-F1
#
_entry.id   AF-A0A2N3HXA9-F1
#
_cell.length_a   1.000
_cell.length_b   1.000
_cell.length_c   1.000
_cell.angle_alpha   90.00
_cell.angle_beta   90.00
_cell.angle_gamma   90.00
#
_symmetry.space_group_name_H-M   'P 1'
#
loop_
_entity.id
_entity.type
_entity.pdbx_description
1 polymer ?
#
loop_
_entity_poly.entity_id
_entity_poly.type
_entity_poly.pdbx_seq_one_letter_code
_entity_poly.pdbx_strand_id
1 'polypeptide(L)'
;MRIIKLTIILRIAVMMLLDVNFAQAQQRDQQGPPPIPDASQIKTMVMKLSGTLVLNDVQSKQMYDLFTAHFEELSAKIESSNHPRSEMEALKTKFETEVKSILTTEQQKQFEVFMKQNEPKHRPHHSQE
;
A
#
# COMPACT_ATOMS: atom_id res chain seq x y z
N MET A 1 -39.53 28.10 42.70
CA MET A 1 -40.18 27.56 43.93
C MET A 1 -41.14 26.45 43.47
N ARG A 2 -41.06 25.17 43.83
CA ARG A 2 -40.64 24.44 45.06
C ARG A 2 -40.10 23.07 44.59
N ILE A 3 -38.82 22.75 44.74
CA ILE A 3 -38.19 22.09 45.90
C ILE A 3 -38.95 20.82 46.35
N ILE A 4 -38.45 19.67 45.89
CA ILE A 4 -38.15 18.43 46.64
C ILE A 4 -39.29 17.82 47.49
N LYS A 5 -39.75 16.63 47.09
CA LYS A 5 -40.07 15.54 48.02
C LYS A 5 -39.31 14.28 47.60
N LEU A 6 -38.15 14.15 48.23
CA LEU A 6 -37.21 13.04 48.23
C LEU A 6 -37.57 12.16 49.45
N THR A 7 -38.00 10.91 49.26
CA THR A 7 -37.89 9.83 50.26
C THR A 7 -38.16 8.49 49.55
N ILE A 8 -37.13 7.82 49.02
CA ILE A 8 -36.34 6.76 49.70
C ILE A 8 -37.19 5.50 49.95
N ILE A 9 -37.06 4.52 49.06
CA ILE A 9 -36.89 3.07 49.37
C ILE A 9 -36.00 2.52 48.25
N LEU A 10 -34.67 2.52 48.40
CA LEU A 10 -33.94 1.40 48.99
C LEU A 10 -34.17 0.06 48.23
N ARG A 11 -33.37 -0.17 47.19
CA ARG A 11 -32.79 -1.48 46.84
C ARG A 11 -31.35 -1.21 46.41
N ILE A 12 -30.39 -1.17 47.33
CA ILE A 12 -29.53 -2.33 47.69
C ILE A 12 -29.16 -3.11 46.41
N ALA A 13 -28.07 -2.77 45.74
CA ALA A 13 -26.66 -3.02 46.09
C ALA A 13 -26.18 -4.41 45.64
N VAL A 14 -25.09 -4.37 44.86
CA VAL A 14 -24.02 -5.37 44.71
C VAL A 14 -24.37 -6.64 43.93
N MET A 15 -23.85 -6.71 42.70
CA MET A 15 -22.85 -7.74 42.42
C MET A 15 -21.82 -7.24 41.40
N MET A 16 -20.64 -7.01 41.93
CA MET A 16 -19.37 -6.80 41.25
C MET A 16 -18.83 -8.15 40.75
N LEU A 17 -18.05 -8.08 39.65
CA LEU A 17 -17.10 -9.08 39.12
C LEU A 17 -17.80 -10.26 38.41
N LEU A 18 -17.47 -10.57 37.16
CA LEU A 18 -16.16 -11.08 36.74
C LEU A 18 -15.79 -10.68 35.30
N ASP A 19 -14.49 -10.47 35.16
CA ASP A 19 -13.72 -10.17 33.98
C ASP A 19 -14.03 -11.02 32.74
N VAL A 20 -14.10 -10.35 31.59
CA VAL A 20 -13.50 -10.93 30.38
C VAL A 20 -12.55 -9.90 29.82
N ASN A 21 -11.28 -10.14 30.12
CA ASN A 21 -10.12 -9.57 29.46
C ASN A 21 -10.33 -9.59 27.94
N PHE A 22 -10.69 -8.46 27.34
CA PHE A 22 -10.44 -8.24 25.91
C PHE A 22 -8.97 -7.85 25.73
N ALA A 23 -8.08 -8.79 26.05
CA ALA A 23 -6.73 -8.81 25.51
C ALA A 23 -6.80 -9.29 24.05
N GLN A 24 -7.42 -8.49 23.18
CA GLN A 24 -7.21 -8.57 21.73
C GLN A 24 -6.45 -7.31 21.28
N ALA A 25 -5.35 -7.03 21.99
CA ALA A 25 -4.33 -6.13 21.46
C ALA A 25 -3.51 -6.91 20.43
N GLN A 26 -3.74 -6.57 19.16
CA GLN A 26 -2.81 -6.74 18.05
C GLN A 26 -2.48 -8.17 17.59
N GLN A 27 -3.43 -8.84 16.94
CA GLN A 27 -3.05 -9.50 15.67
C GLN A 27 -2.76 -8.39 14.67
N ARG A 28 -1.54 -7.84 14.69
CA ARG A 28 -0.99 -7.18 13.51
C ARG A 28 -0.84 -8.31 12.50
N ASP A 29 -1.73 -8.37 11.52
CA ASP A 29 -1.43 -9.10 10.29
C ASP A 29 -0.03 -8.66 9.88
N GLN A 30 0.92 -9.60 9.90
CA GLN A 30 2.27 -9.35 9.41
C GLN A 30 2.11 -9.05 7.92
N GLN A 31 1.95 -7.78 7.58
CA GLN A 31 2.02 -7.30 6.21
C GLN A 31 3.48 -7.41 5.79
N GLY A 32 3.85 -8.62 5.38
CA GLY A 32 5.02 -8.82 4.55
C GLY A 32 4.89 -8.00 3.25
N PRO A 33 5.99 -7.86 2.51
CA PRO A 33 5.95 -7.19 1.21
C PRO A 33 4.86 -7.84 0.33
N PRO A 34 4.14 -7.03 -0.48
CA PRO A 34 3.19 -7.57 -1.44
C PRO A 34 3.86 -8.65 -2.32
N PRO A 35 3.13 -9.70 -2.72
CA PRO A 35 3.67 -10.72 -3.61
C PRO A 35 4.03 -10.11 -4.98
N ILE A 36 4.99 -10.74 -5.66
CA ILE A 36 5.32 -10.40 -7.05
C ILE A 36 4.08 -10.64 -7.92
N PRO A 37 3.67 -9.65 -8.75
CA PRO A 37 2.51 -9.79 -9.62
C PRO A 37 2.67 -10.90 -10.66
N ASP A 38 1.58 -11.63 -10.95
CA ASP A 38 1.51 -12.54 -12.10
C ASP A 38 1.23 -11.79 -13.41
N ALA A 39 1.25 -12.52 -14.55
CA ALA A 39 1.02 -11.94 -15.87
C ALA A 39 -0.37 -11.25 -16.03
N SER A 40 -1.41 -11.78 -15.38
CA SER A 40 -2.75 -11.18 -15.41
C SER A 40 -2.80 -9.87 -14.61
N GLN A 41 -2.12 -9.84 -13.47
CA GLN A 41 -1.95 -8.66 -12.65
C GLN A 41 -1.11 -7.60 -13.38
N ILE A 42 -0.01 -7.98 -14.04
CA ILE A 42 0.79 -7.09 -14.89
C ILE A 42 -0.08 -6.50 -16.01
N LYS A 43 -0.85 -7.33 -16.71
CA LYS A 43 -1.79 -6.85 -17.74
C LYS A 43 -2.77 -5.83 -17.18
N THR A 44 -3.31 -6.07 -15.98
CA THR A 44 -4.23 -5.14 -15.32
C THR A 44 -3.55 -3.82 -14.95
N MET A 45 -2.30 -3.86 -14.47
CA MET A 45 -1.50 -2.66 -14.17
C MET A 45 -1.28 -1.84 -15.45
N VAL A 46 -0.86 -2.49 -16.54
CA VAL A 46 -0.65 -1.84 -17.83
C VAL A 46 -1.94 -1.27 -18.37
N MET A 47 -3.07 -1.97 -18.27
CA MET A 47 -4.38 -1.45 -18.69
C MET A 47 -4.77 -0.19 -17.93
N LYS A 48 -4.59 -0.16 -16.60
CA LYS A 48 -4.85 1.03 -15.79
C LYS A 48 -3.96 2.20 -16.20
N LEU A 49 -2.66 1.94 -16.34
CA LEU A 49 -1.69 2.95 -16.76
C LEU A 49 -1.99 3.46 -18.17
N SER A 50 -2.39 2.57 -19.08
CA SER A 50 -2.79 2.90 -20.45
C SER A 50 -4.02 3.80 -20.48
N GLY A 51 -5.00 3.56 -19.61
CA GLY A 51 -6.15 4.45 -19.45
C GLY A 51 -5.78 5.81 -18.87
N THR A 52 -4.85 5.86 -17.91
CA THR A 52 -4.42 7.13 -17.30
C THR A 52 -3.56 7.98 -18.22
N LEU A 53 -2.61 7.37 -18.93
CA LEU A 53 -1.64 8.06 -19.80
C LEU A 53 -2.08 8.11 -21.27
N VAL A 54 -3.23 7.52 -21.59
CA VAL A 54 -3.73 7.38 -22.97
C VAL A 54 -2.65 6.77 -23.88
N LEU A 55 -2.09 5.64 -23.46
CA LEU A 55 -1.05 4.95 -24.22
C LEU A 55 -1.64 4.40 -25.51
N ASN A 56 -0.88 4.50 -26.61
CA ASN A 56 -1.24 3.79 -27.85
C ASN A 56 -0.88 2.29 -27.76
N ASP A 57 -1.28 1.50 -28.75
CA ASP A 57 -1.07 0.05 -28.76
C ASP A 57 0.41 -0.34 -28.69
N VAL A 58 1.28 0.41 -29.37
CA VAL A 58 2.72 0.16 -29.38
C VAL A 58 3.31 0.42 -27.99
N GLN A 59 2.99 1.57 -27.39
CA GLN A 59 3.42 1.92 -26.03
C GLN A 59 2.89 0.94 -24.99
N SER A 60 1.63 0.51 -25.14
CA SER A 60 1.00 -0.46 -24.24
C SER A 60 1.72 -1.81 -24.28
N LYS A 61 2.09 -2.28 -25.47
CA LYS A 61 2.88 -3.50 -25.62
C LYS A 61 4.27 -3.34 -25.00
N GLN A 62 4.97 -2.24 -25.28
CA GLN A 62 6.29 -1.97 -24.70
C GLN A 62 6.22 -1.88 -23.18
N MET A 63 5.15 -1.31 -22.63
CA MET A 63 4.93 -1.22 -21.19
C MET A 63 4.69 -2.60 -20.57
N TYR A 64 3.93 -3.47 -21.23
CA TYR A 64 3.74 -4.85 -20.79
C TYR A 64 5.05 -5.64 -20.75
N ASP A 65 5.83 -5.55 -21.82
CA ASP A 65 7.14 -6.21 -21.92
C ASP A 65 8.09 -5.69 -20.81
N LEU A 66 8.10 -4.37 -20.58
CA LEU A 66 8.91 -3.73 -19.54
C LEU A 66 8.50 -4.13 -18.12
N PHE A 67 7.21 -4.13 -17.80
CA PHE A 67 6.73 -4.57 -16.48
C PHE A 67 7.06 -6.04 -16.22
N THR A 68 6.90 -6.90 -17.24
CA THR A 68 7.24 -8.32 -17.14
C THR A 68 8.72 -8.50 -16.82
N ALA A 69 9.60 -7.86 -17.58
CA ALA A 69 11.05 -7.93 -17.35
C ALA A 69 11.45 -7.36 -15.98
N HIS A 70 10.84 -6.26 -15.55
CA HIS A 70 11.11 -5.68 -14.24
C HIS A 70 10.76 -6.63 -13.09
N PHE A 71 9.59 -7.27 -13.14
CA PHE A 71 9.17 -8.19 -12.08
C PHE A 71 9.93 -9.51 -12.11
N GLU A 72 10.39 -9.97 -13.28
CA GLU A 72 11.34 -11.09 -13.38
C GLU A 72 12.67 -10.73 -12.69
N GLU A 73 13.27 -9.58 -13.00
CA GLU A 73 14.51 -9.10 -12.37
C GLU A 73 14.34 -8.90 -10.86
N LEU A 74 13.20 -8.36 -10.44
CA LEU A 74 12.88 -8.16 -9.02
C LEU A 74 12.73 -9.51 -8.29
N SER A 75 12.06 -10.49 -8.90
CA SER A 75 11.87 -11.82 -8.31
C SER A 75 13.22 -12.50 -8.03
N ALA A 76 14.14 -12.46 -9.00
CA ALA A 76 15.48 -13.03 -8.86
C ALA A 76 16.29 -12.37 -7.73
N LYS A 77 16.04 -11.09 -7.43
CA LYS A 77 16.72 -10.38 -6.34
C LYS A 77 16.08 -10.60 -4.97
N ILE A 78 14.76 -10.72 -4.89
CA ILE A 78 14.05 -10.96 -3.62
C ILE A 78 14.24 -12.40 -3.12
N GLU A 79 14.45 -13.37 -4.02
CA GLU A 79 14.83 -14.73 -3.65
C GLU A 79 16.15 -14.78 -2.87
N SER A 80 17.02 -13.76 -3.02
CA SER A 80 18.20 -13.60 -2.18
C SER A 80 17.83 -12.95 -0.82
N SER A 81 18.14 -13.63 0.28
CA SER A 81 17.68 -13.26 1.64
C SER A 81 18.30 -11.96 2.20
N ASN A 82 19.14 -11.27 1.45
CA ASN A 82 19.76 -10.00 1.83
C ASN A 82 19.91 -9.11 0.59
N HIS A 83 18.89 -8.29 0.29
CA HIS A 83 18.97 -7.29 -0.75
C HIS A 83 19.31 -5.91 -0.14
N PRO A 84 20.48 -5.33 -0.46
CA PRO A 84 20.81 -3.98 -0.02
C PRO A 84 19.75 -2.99 -0.52
N ARG A 85 19.34 -2.05 0.34
CA ARG A 85 18.39 -0.99 -0.03
C ARG A 85 18.83 -0.25 -1.30
N SER A 86 20.13 0.00 -1.46
CA SER A 86 20.69 0.64 -2.64
C SER A 86 20.42 -0.12 -3.94
N GLU A 87 20.37 -1.45 -3.91
CA GLU A 87 20.05 -2.25 -5.10
C GLU A 87 18.57 -2.14 -5.48
N MET A 88 17.69 -2.12 -4.48
CA MET A 88 16.25 -1.96 -4.73
C MET A 88 15.94 -0.55 -5.26
N GLU A 89 16.59 0.49 -4.73
CA GLU A 89 16.47 1.84 -5.26
C GLU A 89 17.02 1.94 -6.68
N ALA A 90 18.15 1.28 -6.98
CA ALA A 90 18.71 1.26 -8.33
C ALA A 90 17.77 0.58 -9.34
N LEU A 91 17.15 -0.55 -8.98
CA LEU A 91 16.12 -1.19 -9.81
C LEU A 91 14.92 -0.28 -10.05
N LYS A 92 14.45 0.39 -9.00
CA LYS A 92 13.33 1.33 -9.09
C LYS A 92 13.66 2.48 -10.05
N THR A 93 14.83 3.10 -9.90
CA THR A 93 15.28 4.20 -10.77
C THR A 93 15.48 3.75 -12.20
N LYS A 94 16.06 2.56 -12.43
CA LYS A 94 16.20 1.96 -13.76
C LYS A 94 14.84 1.79 -14.42
N PHE A 95 13.90 1.18 -13.72
CA PHE A 95 12.53 0.97 -14.20
C PHE A 95 11.82 2.29 -14.53
N GLU A 96 11.89 3.29 -13.64
CA GLU A 96 11.29 4.61 -13.88
C GLU A 96 11.88 5.28 -15.14
N THR A 97 13.19 5.14 -15.34
CA THR A 97 13.88 5.69 -16.52
C THR A 97 13.42 5.00 -17.81
N GLU A 98 13.32 3.67 -17.78
CA GLU A 98 12.85 2.88 -18.92
C GLU A 98 11.39 3.20 -19.25
N VAL A 99 10.51 3.34 -18.25
CA VAL A 99 9.13 3.80 -18.44
C VAL A 99 9.12 5.16 -19.13
N LYS A 100 9.86 6.15 -18.61
CA LYS A 100 9.90 7.51 -19.18
C LYS A 100 10.40 7.52 -20.63
N SER A 101 11.27 6.59 -21.02
CA SER A 101 11.77 6.49 -22.40
C SER A 101 10.71 6.06 -23.43
N ILE A 102 9.66 5.36 -23.00
CA ILE A 102 8.53 4.92 -23.85
C ILE A 102 7.50 6.05 -24.00
N LEU A 103 7.45 6.96 -23.03
CA LEU A 103 6.44 8.00 -22.93
C LEU A 103 6.84 9.28 -23.67
N THR A 104 5.84 9.96 -24.24
CA THR A 104 6.00 11.34 -24.70
C THR A 104 6.18 12.30 -23.51
N THR A 105 6.70 13.49 -23.75
CA THR A 105 6.89 14.51 -22.70
C THR A 105 5.61 14.81 -21.91
N GLU A 106 4.45 14.80 -22.56
CA GLU A 106 3.18 15.07 -21.88
C GLU A 106 2.75 13.87 -21.01
N GLN A 107 2.91 12.65 -21.52
CA GLN A 107 2.66 11.43 -20.76
C GLN A 107 3.61 11.28 -19.57
N GLN A 108 4.86 11.73 -19.68
CA GLN A 108 5.81 11.73 -18.56
C GLN A 108 5.32 12.60 -17.40
N LYS A 109 4.74 13.78 -17.67
CA LYS A 109 4.16 14.63 -16.61
C LYS A 109 2.99 13.95 -15.92
N GLN A 110 2.10 13.32 -16.69
CA GLN A 110 0.97 12.57 -16.14
C GLN A 110 1.43 11.37 -15.32
N PHE A 111 2.51 10.71 -15.77
CA PHE A 111 3.13 9.61 -15.04
C PHE A 111 3.70 10.06 -13.69
N GLU A 112 4.36 11.22 -13.62
CA GLU A 112 4.84 11.76 -12.34
C GLU A 112 3.70 12.10 -11.37
N VAL A 113 2.59 12.62 -11.87
CA VAL A 113 1.37 12.84 -11.07
C VAL A 113 0.81 11.51 -10.58
N PHE A 114 0.71 10.52 -11.47
CA PHE A 114 0.25 9.18 -11.13
C PHE A 114 1.12 8.55 -10.03
N MET A 115 2.45 8.64 -10.13
CA MET A 115 3.37 8.13 -9.12
C MET A 115 3.17 8.80 -7.76
N LYS A 116 3.05 10.13 -7.72
CA LYS A 116 2.79 10.88 -6.47
C LYS A 116 1.46 10.52 -5.82
N GLN A 117 0.44 10.21 -6.62
CA GLN A 117 -0.89 9.82 -6.10
C GLN A 117 -0.92 8.39 -5.55
N ASN A 118 -0.08 7.51 -6.10
CA ASN A 118 -0.02 6.09 -5.75
C ASN A 118 1.15 5.74 -4.82
N GLU A 119 1.97 6.71 -4.45
CA GLU A 119 3.02 6.51 -3.45
C GLU A 119 2.39 6.07 -2.11
N PRO A 120 2.90 5.02 -1.47
CA PRO A 120 2.42 4.61 -0.15
C PRO A 120 2.57 5.79 0.80
N LYS A 121 1.45 6.33 1.31
CA LYS A 121 1.50 7.36 2.35
C LYS A 121 2.22 6.77 3.54
N HIS A 122 3.46 7.22 3.78
CA HIS A 122 4.16 6.95 5.03
C HIS A 122 3.29 7.50 6.16
N ARG A 123 2.52 6.62 6.82
CA ARG A 123 1.91 6.98 8.10
C ARG A 123 3.07 7.19 9.07
N PRO A 124 3.16 8.34 9.76
CA PRO A 124 4.21 8.54 10.74
C PRO A 124 4.16 7.39 11.74
N HIS A 125 5.27 6.66 11.84
CA HIS A 125 5.44 5.62 12.85
C HIS A 125 5.50 6.36 14.18
N HIS A 126 4.39 6.41 14.91
CA HIS A 126 4.38 6.94 16.26
C HIS A 126 5.09 5.89 17.14
N SER A 127 6.41 5.94 17.14
CA SER A 127 7.24 5.32 18.17
C SER A 127 6.82 5.98 19.47
N GLN A 128 6.01 5.29 20.27
CA GLN A 128 5.86 5.63 21.68
C GLN A 128 7.07 5.03 22.38
N GLU A 129 8.01 5.90 22.75
CA GLU A 129 9.01 5.64 23.79
C GLU A 129 8.34 5.59 25.17
#